data_AF-A0A5R8VNV7-F1
#
_entry.id   AF-A0A5R8VNV7-F1
#
_cell.length_a   1.000
_cell.length_b   1.000
_cell.length_c   1.000
_cell.angle_alpha   90.00
_cell.angle_beta   90.00
_cell.angle_gamma   90.00
#
_symmetry.space_group_name_H-M   'P 1'
#
loop_
_entity.id
_entity.type
_entity.pdbx_description
1 polymer ?
#
loop_
_entity_poly.entity_id
_entity_poly.type
_entity_poly.pdbx_seq_one_letter_code
_entity_poly.pdbx_strand_id
1 'polypeptide(L)'
;MGHRWNPFRVGGLELDVPEQLAPSGEHGIEGSAAVLEGAGMRVTVEASPFADPLTRYQNKPGFEQWREALGGGDTANFILFEEKGLRTVAVTIPGRATAVVHGSADEDRDVSLQILRSIRTDQGHSND
;
A
#
# COMPACT_ATOMS: atom_id res chain seq x y z
N MET A 1 -12.11 7.69 17.76
CA MET A 1 -12.95 8.27 16.69
C MET A 1 -12.53 7.57 15.42
N GLY A 2 -13.40 6.78 14.79
CA GLY A 2 -13.00 5.92 13.67
C GLY A 2 -12.56 6.76 12.46
N HIS A 3 -11.46 6.39 11.81
CA HIS A 3 -11.09 6.95 10.53
C HIS A 3 -12.22 6.64 9.53
N ARG A 4 -12.67 7.65 8.77
CA ARG A 4 -13.55 7.41 7.64
C ARG A 4 -12.70 6.88 6.50
N TRP A 5 -13.09 5.74 5.95
CA TRP A 5 -12.37 5.07 4.87
C TRP A 5 -13.08 5.34 3.55
N ASN A 6 -12.29 5.68 2.53
CA ASN A 6 -12.76 5.90 1.17
C ASN A 6 -12.08 4.90 0.23
N PRO A 7 -12.80 4.31 -0.73
CA PRO A 7 -12.19 3.50 -1.77
C PRO A 7 -11.35 4.40 -2.68
N PHE A 8 -10.14 3.96 -3.00
CA PHE A 8 -9.21 4.55 -3.95
C PHE A 8 -8.86 3.54 -5.02
N ARG A 9 -8.70 3.99 -6.27
CA ARG A 9 -8.45 3.12 -7.42
C ARG A 9 -7.21 3.55 -8.17
N VAL A 10 -6.40 2.58 -8.56
CA VAL A 10 -5.13 2.79 -9.29
C VAL A 10 -4.80 1.55 -10.11
N GLY A 11 -4.57 1.70 -11.42
CA GLY A 11 -4.14 0.61 -12.31
C GLY A 11 -4.90 -0.72 -12.20
N GLY A 12 -6.23 -0.69 -12.05
CA GLY A 12 -7.05 -1.91 -11.90
C GLY A 12 -7.02 -2.54 -10.50
N LEU A 13 -6.52 -1.82 -9.51
CA LEU A 13 -6.60 -2.16 -8.09
C LEU A 13 -7.56 -1.20 -7.38
N GLU A 14 -8.20 -1.70 -6.34
CA GLU A 14 -8.96 -0.92 -5.37
C GLU A 14 -8.37 -1.16 -3.98
N LEU A 15 -8.27 -0.09 -3.18
CA LEU A 15 -7.87 -0.13 -1.78
C LEU A 15 -8.67 0.89 -0.98
N ASP A 16 -8.91 0.58 0.29
CA ASP A 16 -9.56 1.46 1.24
C ASP A 16 -8.48 2.33 1.93
N VAL A 17 -8.63 3.65 1.86
CA VAL A 17 -7.68 4.62 2.43
C VAL A 17 -8.39 5.60 3.37
N PRO A 18 -7.74 6.08 4.45
CA PRO A 18 -8.31 7.12 5.31
C PRO A 18 -8.62 8.39 4.52
N GLU A 19 -9.73 9.08 4.84
CA GLU A 19 -10.17 10.32 4.16
C GLU A 19 -9.12 11.44 4.20
N GLN A 20 -8.21 11.39 5.17
CA GLN A 20 -7.13 12.37 5.31
C GLN A 20 -6.02 12.20 4.28
N LEU A 21 -5.93 11.04 3.63
CA LEU A 21 -4.98 10.78 2.54
C LEU A 21 -5.52 11.35 1.24
N ALA A 22 -4.84 12.35 0.71
CA ALA A 22 -5.16 12.97 -0.57
C ALA A 22 -4.14 12.56 -1.64
N PRO A 23 -4.54 12.44 -2.92
CA PRO A 23 -3.59 12.22 -4.00
C PRO A 23 -2.61 13.38 -4.10
N SER A 24 -1.33 13.04 -3.98
CA SER A 24 -0.24 13.92 -4.32
C SER A 24 -0.16 14.02 -5.84
N GLY A 25 0.17 15.19 -6.39
CA GLY A 25 0.21 15.41 -7.84
C GLY A 25 1.15 14.48 -8.64
N GLU A 26 1.93 13.64 -7.95
CA GLU A 26 2.71 12.53 -8.49
C GLU A 26 1.80 11.38 -8.96
N HIS A 27 1.36 11.46 -10.22
CA HIS A 27 0.71 10.35 -10.91
C HIS A 27 1.71 9.70 -11.87
N GLY A 28 1.73 8.36 -11.91
CA GLY A 28 2.46 7.63 -12.95
C GLY A 28 1.92 7.96 -14.34
N ILE A 29 2.76 7.78 -15.36
CA ILE A 29 2.51 8.18 -16.76
C ILE A 29 1.21 7.58 -17.35
N GLU A 30 0.69 6.50 -16.76
CA GLU A 30 -0.49 5.76 -17.27
C GLU A 30 -1.55 5.46 -16.18
N GLY A 31 -1.53 6.14 -15.03
CA GLY A 31 -2.48 5.85 -13.93
C GLY A 31 -2.25 4.50 -13.22
N SER A 32 -1.17 3.81 -13.57
CA SER A 32 -0.70 2.56 -12.96
C SER A 32 0.05 2.79 -11.65
N ALA A 33 0.36 4.03 -11.29
CA ALA A 33 0.98 4.36 -10.02
C ALA A 33 0.38 5.64 -9.44
N ALA A 34 0.26 5.69 -8.12
CA ALA A 34 -0.27 6.81 -7.38
C ALA A 34 0.45 6.99 -6.05
N VAL A 35 0.54 8.25 -5.62
CA VAL A 35 1.02 8.63 -4.29
C VAL A 35 -0.11 9.35 -3.56
N LEU A 36 -0.39 8.92 -2.32
CA LEU A 36 -1.34 9.56 -1.41
C LEU A 36 -0.58 10.06 -0.19
N GLU A 37 -0.82 11.29 0.25
CA GLU A 37 -0.18 11.89 1.42
C GLU A 37 -1.21 12.56 2.32
N GLY A 38 -0.97 12.48 3.63
CA GLY A 38 -1.85 13.09 4.63
C GLY A 38 -1.67 12.47 6.00
N ALA A 39 -2.05 13.22 7.03
CA ALA A 39 -1.97 12.77 8.43
C ALA A 39 -0.61 12.17 8.84
N GLY A 40 0.52 12.72 8.33
CA GLY A 40 1.86 12.21 8.64
C GLY A 40 2.29 10.94 7.88
N MET A 41 1.41 10.41 7.04
CA MET A 41 1.64 9.21 6.24
C MET A 41 1.78 9.52 4.75
N ARG A 42 2.56 8.67 4.06
CA ARG A 42 2.69 8.64 2.61
C ARG A 42 2.48 7.21 2.11
N VAL A 43 1.50 7.01 1.25
CA VAL A 43 1.21 5.74 0.60
C VAL A 43 1.59 5.84 -0.86
N THR A 44 2.47 4.95 -1.32
CA THR A 44 2.82 4.81 -2.74
C THR A 44 2.26 3.49 -3.22
N VAL A 45 1.56 3.48 -4.34
CA VAL A 45 1.04 2.27 -5.00
C VAL A 45 1.54 2.23 -6.43
N GLU A 46 2.03 1.08 -6.85
CA GLU A 46 2.45 0.77 -8.22
C GLU A 46 1.80 -0.55 -8.65
N ALA A 47 0.82 -0.46 -9.55
CA ALA A 47 0.16 -1.56 -10.21
C ALA A 47 0.88 -1.87 -11.52
N SER A 48 1.90 -2.74 -11.45
CA SER A 48 2.71 -3.11 -12.60
C SER A 48 3.21 -4.55 -12.45
N PRO A 49 3.34 -5.32 -13.56
CA PRO A 49 4.01 -6.62 -13.53
C PRO A 49 5.51 -6.50 -13.17
N PHE A 50 6.07 -5.29 -13.25
CA PHE A 50 7.46 -4.99 -12.90
C PHE A 50 7.59 -4.31 -11.54
N ALA A 51 6.51 -4.30 -10.73
CA ALA A 51 6.53 -3.61 -9.45
C ALA A 51 7.62 -4.15 -8.52
N ASP A 52 8.22 -3.26 -7.72
CA ASP A 52 9.40 -3.59 -6.90
C ASP A 52 9.12 -4.82 -6.01
N PRO A 53 9.92 -5.90 -6.09
CA PRO A 53 9.65 -7.13 -5.34
C PRO A 53 10.03 -7.03 -3.85
N LEU A 54 10.43 -5.85 -3.36
CA LEU A 54 10.79 -5.53 -1.98
C LEU A 54 12.01 -6.30 -1.43
N THR A 55 12.74 -7.02 -2.29
CA THR A 55 13.88 -7.87 -1.90
C THR A 55 15.08 -7.06 -1.40
N ARG A 56 15.20 -5.80 -1.80
CA ARG A 56 16.31 -4.90 -1.41
C ARG A 56 16.29 -4.50 0.07
N TYR A 57 15.18 -4.71 0.79
CA TYR A 57 15.00 -4.24 2.16
C TYR A 57 15.38 -5.27 3.24
N GLN A 58 15.72 -6.50 2.86
CA GLN A 58 16.01 -7.61 3.78
C GLN A 58 17.12 -7.32 4.80
N ASN A 59 18.04 -6.40 4.49
CA ASN A 59 19.15 -6.03 5.37
C ASN A 59 18.84 -4.81 6.27
N LYS A 60 17.59 -4.33 6.30
CA LYS A 60 17.19 -3.19 7.13
C LYS A 60 17.08 -3.59 8.61
N PRO A 61 17.42 -2.68 9.54
CA PRO A 61 17.22 -2.93 10.96
C PRO A 61 15.72 -3.11 11.26
N GLY A 62 15.40 -4.09 12.11
CA GLY A 62 14.00 -4.40 12.45
C GLY A 62 13.19 -4.94 11.27
N PHE A 63 13.85 -5.49 10.24
CA PHE A 63 13.17 -6.10 9.11
C PHE A 63 12.37 -7.33 9.55
N GLU A 64 11.07 -7.29 9.28
CA GLU A 64 10.14 -8.40 9.38
C GLU A 64 9.58 -8.69 8.00
N GLN A 65 9.35 -9.96 7.69
CA GLN A 65 8.67 -10.38 6.47
C GLN A 65 7.68 -11.49 6.80
N TRP A 66 6.48 -11.39 6.23
CA TRP A 66 5.47 -12.44 6.33
C TRP A 66 4.62 -12.51 5.07
N ARG A 67 3.78 -13.53 4.97
CA ARG A 67 2.81 -13.68 3.89
C ARG A 67 1.41 -13.69 4.45
N GLU A 68 0.49 -13.10 3.72
CA GLU A 68 -0.92 -13.05 4.10
C GLU A 68 -1.80 -13.11 2.85
N ALA A 69 -2.98 -13.71 2.98
CA ALA A 69 -4.00 -13.66 1.94
C ALA A 69 -4.74 -12.33 2.02
N LEU A 70 -4.85 -11.63 0.89
CA LEU A 70 -5.64 -10.41 0.77
C LEU A 70 -7.12 -10.73 0.54
N GLY A 71 -7.99 -9.74 0.75
CA GLY A 71 -9.44 -9.90 0.56
C GLY A 71 -9.84 -10.35 -0.86
N GLY A 72 -8.99 -10.11 -1.87
CA GLY A 72 -9.19 -10.56 -3.25
C GLY A 72 -8.74 -12.00 -3.57
N GLY A 73 -8.22 -12.74 -2.59
CA GLY A 73 -7.73 -14.12 -2.77
C GLY A 73 -6.26 -14.24 -3.20
N ASP A 74 -5.60 -13.15 -3.55
CA ASP A 74 -4.16 -13.13 -3.81
C ASP A 74 -3.35 -13.31 -2.52
N THR A 75 -2.23 -14.01 -2.62
CA THR A 75 -1.24 -14.08 -1.53
C THR A 75 -0.21 -12.97 -1.73
N ALA A 76 -0.06 -12.12 -0.72
CA ALA A 76 0.88 -11.01 -0.76
C ALA A 76 2.02 -11.21 0.23
N ASN A 77 3.20 -10.70 -0.12
CA ASN A 77 4.36 -10.69 0.76
C ASN A 77 4.47 -9.31 1.40
N PHE A 78 4.37 -9.28 2.72
CA PHE A 78 4.51 -8.05 3.49
C PHE A 78 5.92 -7.95 4.04
N ILE A 79 6.41 -6.72 4.13
CA ILE A 79 7.60 -6.38 4.89
C ILE A 79 7.30 -5.23 5.84
N LEU A 80 8.04 -5.18 6.93
CA LEU A 80 8.07 -4.06 7.85
C LEU A 80 9.50 -3.79 8.27
N PHE A 81 9.88 -2.53 8.37
CA PHE A 81 11.12 -2.13 9.03
C PHE A 81 11.01 -0.69 9.53
N GLU A 82 11.91 -0.31 10.43
CA GLU A 82 11.98 1.05 10.96
C GLU A 82 13.39 1.61 10.76
N GLU A 83 13.49 2.82 10.24
CA GLU A 83 14.77 3.49 10.02
C GLU A 83 14.63 4.98 10.32
N LYS A 84 15.50 5.50 11.21
CA LYS A 84 15.57 6.92 11.56
C LYS A 84 14.22 7.52 12.04
N GLY A 85 13.44 6.74 12.80
CA GLY A 85 12.14 7.16 13.33
C GLY A 85 10.98 7.08 12.33
N LEU A 86 11.22 6.57 11.11
CA LEU A 86 10.21 6.29 10.11
C LEU A 86 9.93 4.78 10.07
N ARG A 87 8.65 4.40 10.13
CA ARG A 87 8.21 3.03 9.86
C ARG A 87 7.83 2.91 8.41
N THR A 88 8.33 1.85 7.78
CA THR A 88 7.93 1.43 6.44
C THR A 88 7.20 0.11 6.56
N VAL A 89 5.97 0.08 6.05
CA VAL A 89 5.22 -1.16 5.84
C VAL A 89 4.95 -1.26 4.35
N ALA A 90 5.32 -2.38 3.74
CA ALA A 90 5.11 -2.57 2.31
C ALA A 90 4.56 -3.95 2.02
N VAL A 91 3.91 -4.06 0.88
CA VAL A 91 3.34 -5.30 0.38
C VAL A 91 3.67 -5.43 -1.11
N THR A 92 4.01 -6.65 -1.54
CA THR A 92 4.11 -6.99 -2.95
C THR A 92 3.16 -8.15 -3.28
N ILE A 93 2.39 -7.96 -4.35
CA ILE A 93 1.52 -8.96 -4.98
C ILE A 93 2.26 -9.40 -6.25
N PRO A 94 2.86 -10.61 -6.25
CA PRO A 94 3.74 -11.04 -7.33
C PRO A 94 3.13 -10.90 -8.73
N GLY A 95 3.84 -10.22 -9.63
CA GLY A 95 3.41 -10.01 -11.01
C GLY A 95 2.23 -9.04 -11.17
N ARG A 96 1.86 -8.30 -10.12
CA ARG A 96 0.71 -7.38 -10.16
C ARG A 96 0.99 -6.02 -9.57
N ALA A 97 1.49 -5.95 -8.33
CA ALA A 97 1.54 -4.68 -7.63
C ALA A 97 2.52 -4.64 -6.47
N THR A 98 2.95 -3.43 -6.13
CA THR A 98 3.63 -3.13 -4.87
C THR A 98 3.01 -1.88 -4.26
N ALA A 99 2.77 -1.90 -2.96
CA ALA A 99 2.32 -0.75 -2.20
C ALA A 99 3.19 -0.55 -0.96
N VAL A 100 3.51 0.70 -0.66
CA VAL A 100 4.43 1.09 0.41
C VAL A 100 3.80 2.21 1.22
N VAL A 101 3.71 2.04 2.52
CA VAL A 101 3.28 3.05 3.48
C VAL A 101 4.48 3.48 4.30
N HIS A 102 4.78 4.78 4.28
CA HIS A 102 5.71 5.43 5.18
C HIS A 102 4.92 6.25 6.20
N GLY A 103 5.27 6.14 7.47
CA GLY A 103 4.69 6.94 8.55
C GLY A 103 5.64 7.03 9.73
N SER A 104 5.32 7.82 10.75
CA SER A 104 6.14 7.89 11.95
C SER A 104 6.18 6.52 12.66
N ALA A 105 7.30 6.17 13.29
CA ALA A 105 7.39 4.94 14.08
C ALA A 105 6.48 4.96 15.33
N ASP A 106 6.16 6.16 15.82
CA ASP A 106 5.20 6.39 16.91
C ASP A 106 3.74 6.30 16.45
N GLU A 107 3.47 6.29 15.15
CA GLU A 107 2.10 6.16 14.63
C GLU A 107 1.58 4.72 14.66
N ASP A 108 0.25 4.61 14.57
CA ASP A 108 -0.45 3.35 14.68
C ASP A 108 -0.17 2.44 13.47
N ARG A 109 0.55 1.35 13.72
CA ARG A 109 0.89 0.32 12.71
C ARG A 109 -0.37 -0.26 12.05
N ASP A 110 -1.48 -0.30 12.77
CA ASP A 110 -2.71 -0.97 12.33
C ASP A 110 -3.33 -0.26 11.13
N VAL A 111 -3.23 1.08 11.05
CA VAL A 111 -3.73 1.85 9.90
C VAL A 111 -2.97 1.49 8.62
N SER A 112 -1.64 1.45 8.67
CA SER A 112 -0.81 1.05 7.53
C SER A 112 -1.15 -0.38 7.06
N LEU A 113 -1.33 -1.30 8.00
CA LEU A 113 -1.71 -2.67 7.69
C LEU A 113 -3.13 -2.77 7.12
N GLN A 114 -4.10 -2.03 7.65
CA GLN A 114 -5.47 -2.00 7.16
C GLN A 114 -5.52 -1.51 5.71
N ILE A 115 -4.80 -0.43 5.37
CA ILE A 115 -4.68 0.07 3.99
C ILE A 115 -4.17 -1.05 3.07
N LEU A 116 -3.03 -1.67 3.41
CA LEU A 116 -2.41 -2.67 2.55
C LEU A 116 -3.22 -3.97 2.42
N ARG A 117 -3.91 -4.38 3.49
CA ARG A 117 -4.79 -5.56 3.51
C ARG A 117 -6.05 -5.39 2.69
N SER A 118 -6.50 -4.16 2.51
CA SER A 118 -7.69 -3.84 1.72
C SER A 118 -7.48 -3.99 0.21
N ILE A 119 -6.22 -4.09 -0.26
CA ILE A 119 -5.89 -4.17 -1.68
C ILE A 119 -6.59 -5.38 -2.30
N ARG A 120 -7.36 -5.09 -3.34
CA ARG A 120 -8.08 -6.07 -4.15
C ARG A 120 -8.06 -5.64 -5.61
N THR A 121 -8.36 -6.57 -6.51
CA THR A 121 -8.61 -6.24 -7.91
C THR A 121 -9.84 -5.34 -7.99
N ASP A 122 -9.76 -4.24 -8.72
CA ASP A 122 -10.94 -3.47 -9.14
C ASP A 122 -11.75 -4.38 -10.05
N GLN A 123 -12.85 -4.94 -9.53
CA GLN A 123 -13.67 -5.87 -10.32
C GLN A 123 -14.38 -5.18 -11.48
N GLY A 124 -14.36 -3.83 -11.54
CA GLY A 124 -15.24 -3.07 -12.42
C GLY A 124 -16.69 -3.34 -12.04
N HIS A 125 -17.49 -2.29 -11.87
CA HIS A 125 -18.92 -2.53 -12.04
C HIS A 125 -19.06 -2.87 -13.54
N SER A 126 -19.23 -4.16 -13.87
CA SER A 126 -19.69 -4.55 -15.21
C SER A 126 -21.03 -3.88 -15.40
N ASN A 127 -21.03 -2.73 -16.06
CA ASN A 127 -22.24 -2.08 -16.50
C ASN A 127 -22.69 -2.85 -17.74
N ASP A 128 -23.56 -3.84 -17.53
CA ASP A 128 -24.41 -4.42 -18.58
C ASP A 128 -25.26 -3.31 -19.23
#